data_AF-A0A139PWE6-F1
#
_entry.id   AF-A0A139PWE6-F1
#
_cell.length_a   1.000
_cell.length_b   1.000
_cell.length_c   1.000
_cell.angle_alpha   90.00
_cell.angle_beta   90.00
_cell.angle_gamma   90.00
#
_symmetry.space_group_name_H-M   'P 1'
#
loop_
_entity.id
_entity.type
_entity.pdbx_description
1 polymer ?
#
loop_
_entity_poly.entity_id
_entity_poly.type
_entity_poly.pdbx_seq_one_letter_code
_entity_poly.pdbx_strand_id
1 'polypeptide(L)' 'MAGRWSAKEAFSKAMGTGIGKLTFQDLEVLNNERGAPYFSQAPFSGKIWLSISHTDQFVTASVILEENHES' A
#
# COMPACT_ATOMS: atom_id res chain seq x y z
N MET A 1 12.63 7.05 1.41
CA MET A 1 11.52 7.29 2.35
C MET A 1 10.17 7.58 1.68
N ALA A 2 10.07 8.56 0.78
CA ALA A 2 8.79 9.04 0.25
C ALA A 2 7.89 7.96 -0.40
N GLY A 3 8.46 6.95 -1.08
CA GLY A 3 7.70 5.83 -1.67
C GLY A 3 6.87 5.04 -0.67
N ARG A 4 7.47 4.63 0.44
CA ARG A 4 6.77 3.87 1.48
C ARG A 4 5.67 4.69 2.14
N TRP A 5 5.90 6.00 2.28
CA TRP A 5 4.89 6.90 2.85
C TRP A 5 3.70 7.07 1.91
N SER A 6 3.96 7.30 0.63
CA SER A 6 2.92 7.39 -0.41
C SER A 6 2.10 6.10 -0.52
N ALA A 7 2.74 4.92 -0.42
CA ALA A 7 2.03 3.64 -0.42
C ALA A 7 1.09 3.46 0.78
N LYS A 8 1.53 3.82 1.99
CA LYS A 8 0.70 3.72 3.22
C LYS A 8 -0.48 4.68 3.19
N GLU A 9 -0.26 5.91 2.71
CA GLU A 9 -1.32 6.89 2.41
C GLU A 9 -2.35 6.32 1.43
N ALA A 10 -1.90 5.81 0.28
CA ALA A 10 -2.78 5.23 -0.73
C ALA A 10 -3.59 4.04 -0.19
N PHE A 11 -2.97 3.16 0.60
CA PHE A 11 -3.65 2.03 1.24
C PHE A 11 -4.74 2.49 2.21
N SER A 12 -4.44 3.45 3.09
CA SER A 12 -5.42 3.97 4.06
C SER A 12 -6.65 4.59 3.39
N LYS A 13 -6.46 5.19 2.20
CA LYS A 13 -7.53 5.77 1.39
C LYS A 13 -8.34 4.68 0.70
N ALA A 14 -7.68 3.67 0.14
CA ALA A 14 -8.34 2.52 -0.47
C ALA A 14 -9.20 1.74 0.55
N MET A 15 -8.76 1.62 1.81
CA MET A 15 -9.53 1.03 2.91
C MET A 15 -10.74 1.89 3.34
N GLY A 16 -10.86 3.14 2.89
CA GLY A 16 -11.94 4.05 3.29
C GLY A 16 -11.83 4.61 4.71
N THR A 17 -10.76 4.30 5.44
CA THR A 17 -10.56 4.77 6.82
C THR A 17 -9.81 6.10 6.91
N GLY A 18 -9.00 6.42 5.90
CA GLY A 18 -8.04 7.53 5.91
C GLY A 18 -6.85 7.28 6.86
N ILE A 19 -5.83 8.15 6.80
CA ILE A 19 -4.73 8.15 7.78
C ILE A 19 -5.25 8.71 9.11
N GLY A 20 -5.04 7.97 10.20
CA GLY A 20 -5.41 8.38 11.56
C GLY A 20 -6.03 7.26 12.39
N LYS A 21 -6.81 6.37 11.76
CA LYS A 21 -7.29 5.13 12.39
C LYS A 21 -6.34 3.95 12.20
N LEU A 22 -5.57 3.97 11.12
CA LEU A 22 -4.53 3.00 10.81
C LEU A 22 -3.19 3.64 11.15
N THR A 23 -2.41 3.01 12.03
CA THR A 23 -1.10 3.54 12.38
C THR A 23 -0.07 3.14 11.33
N PHE A 24 0.99 3.93 11.17
CA PHE A 24 2.09 3.58 10.28
C PHE A 24 2.81 2.29 10.69
N GLN A 25 2.61 1.81 11.92
CA GLN A 25 3.17 0.57 12.44
C GLN A 25 2.35 -0.65 11.99
N ASP A 26 1.05 -0.48 11.72
CA ASP A 26 0.16 -1.55 11.25
C ASP A 26 0.36 -1.90 9.76
N LEU A 27 1.16 -1.09 9.05
CA LEU A 27 1.47 -1.26 7.63
C LEU A 27 2.97 -1.43 7.43
N GLU A 28 3.37 -2.46 6.70
CA GLU A 28 4.75 -2.66 6.30
C GLU A 28 4.85 -2.89 4.79
N VAL A 29 5.77 -2.15 4.14
CA VAL A 29 6.05 -2.25 2.71
C VAL A 29 7.48 -2.72 2.51
N LEU A 30 7.64 -3.90 1.94
CA LEU A 30 8.92 -4.52 1.60
C LEU A 30 9.04 -4.69 0.09
N ASN A 31 10.24 -5.02 -0.37
CA ASN A 31 10.50 -5.35 -1.78
C ASN A 31 10.70 -6.86 -1.87
N ASN A 32 10.08 -7.50 -2.85
CA ASN A 32 10.32 -8.93 -3.11
C ASN A 32 11.69 -9.14 -3.76
N GLU A 33 12.06 -10.40 -4.01
CA GLU A 33 13.34 -10.77 -4.63
C GLU A 33 13.54 -10.17 -6.03
N ARG A 34 12.46 -9.80 -6.72
CA ARG A 34 12.47 -9.14 -8.03
C ARG A 34 12.47 -7.60 -7.93
N GLY A 35 12.53 -7.06 -6.72
CA GLY A 35 12.55 -5.61 -6.44
C GLY A 35 11.17 -4.94 -6.42
N ALA A 36 10.08 -5.66 -6.71
CA ALA A 36 8.74 -5.09 -6.71
C ALA A 36 8.23 -4.87 -5.28
N PRO A 37 7.65 -3.69 -4.97
CA PRO A 37 7.14 -3.40 -3.63
C PRO A 37 5.83 -4.18 -3.36
N TYR A 38 5.67 -4.66 -2.14
CA TYR A 38 4.46 -5.33 -1.68
C TYR A 38 4.21 -5.03 -0.19
N PHE A 39 2.97 -5.21 0.26
CA PHE A 39 2.64 -5.13 1.68
C PHE A 39 2.94 -6.46 2.36
N SER A 40 3.89 -6.49 3.29
CA SER A 40 4.17 -7.66 4.14
C SER A 40 3.21 -7.74 5.33
N GLN A 41 2.73 -6.59 5.79
CA GLN A 41 1.75 -6.48 6.86
C GLN A 41 0.72 -5.42 6.49
N ALA A 42 -0.56 -5.80 6.52
CA ALA A 42 -1.69 -4.90 6.35
C ALA A 42 -2.98 -5.53 6.93
N PRO A 43 -3.89 -4.72 7.50
CA PRO A 43 -5.17 -5.19 8.05
C PRO A 43 -6.23 -5.36 6.94
N PHE A 44 -5.92 -6.14 5.92
CA PHE A 44 -6.82 -6.50 4.82
C PHE A 44 -6.57 -7.95 4.40
N SER A 45 -7.63 -8.75 4.35
CA SER A 45 -7.52 -10.20 4.10
C SER A 45 -7.51 -10.57 2.61
N GLY A 46 -7.86 -9.63 1.72
CA GLY A 46 -7.85 -9.85 0.28
C GLY A 46 -6.48 -9.59 -0.37
N LYS A 47 -6.48 -9.55 -1.71
CA LYS A 47 -5.27 -9.28 -2.47
C LYS A 47 -5.02 -7.78 -2.57
N ILE A 48 -3.79 -7.38 -2.28
CA ILE A 48 -3.36 -5.97 -2.35
C ILE A 48 -2.41 -5.81 -3.51
N TRP A 49 -2.79 -5.00 -4.48
CA TRP A 49 -1.94 -4.61 -5.59
C TRP A 49 -1.32 -3.25 -5.29
N LEU A 50 0.02 -3.20 -5.26
CA LEU A 50 0.79 -1.99 -5.00
C LEU A 50 1.69 -1.67 -6.19
N SER A 51 1.67 -0.41 -6.61
CA SER A 51 2.65 0.15 -7.54
C SER A 51 3.15 1.48 -7.02
N ILE A 52 4.47 1.69 -7.07
CA ILE A 52 5.12 2.93 -6.65
C ILE A 52 5.96 3.41 -7.83
N SER A 53 5.79 4.67 -8.20
CA SER A 53 6.63 5.36 -9.18
C SER A 53 7.21 6.62 -8.56
N HIS A 54 8.45 6.94 -8.90
CA HIS A 54 9.12 8.14 -8.45
C HIS A 54 9.83 8.83 -9.61
N THR A 55 9.85 10.15 -9.54
CA THR A 55 10.69 11.03 -10.33
C THR A 55 11.59 11.81 -9.38
N ASP A 56 12.47 12.65 -9.91
CA ASP A 56 13.36 13.49 -9.08
C ASP A 56 12.60 14.42 -8.14
N GLN A 57 11.35 14.76 -8.47
CA GLN A 57 10.56 15.75 -7.73
C GLN A 57 9.30 15.17 -7.08
N PHE A 58 8.78 14.05 -7.58
CA PHE A 58 7.48 13.53 -7.15
C PHE A 58 7.52 12.03 -6.91
N VAL A 59 6.67 11.59 -5.99
CA VAL A 59 6.43 10.18 -5.74
C VAL A 59 4.94 9.94 -5.79
N THR A 60 4.55 8.92 -6.55
CA THR A 60 3.17 8.49 -6.67
C THR A 60 3.07 7.01 -6.32
N ALA A 61 1.99 6.63 -5.64
CA ALA A 61 1.67 5.26 -5.33
C ALA A 61 0.20 4.99 -5.61
N SER A 62 -0.06 3.82 -6.19
CA SER A 62 -1.40 3.33 -6.47
C SER A 62 -1.60 2.02 -5.72
N VAL A 63 -2.75 1.91 -5.04
CA VAL A 63 -3.14 0.71 -4.29
C VAL A 63 -4.53 0.28 -4.74
N ILE A 64 -4.68 -1.01 -5.04
CA ILE A 64 -5.97 -1.65 -5.32
C ILE A 64 -6.16 -2.76 -4.31
N LEU A 65 -7.31 -2.72 -3.63
CA LEU A 65 -7.75 -3.77 -2.72
C LEU A 65 -8.77 -4.62 -3.48
N GLU A 66 -8.43 -5.89 -3.66
CA GLU A 66 -9.27 -6.86 -4.35
C GLU A 66 -9.73 -7.89 -3.34
N GLU A 67 -11.06 -8.02 -3.21
CA GLU A 67 -11.70 -9.05 -2.41
C GLU A 67 -12.38 -10.03 -3.37
N ASN A 68 -11.98 -11.30 -3.31
CA ASN A 68 -12.64 -12.34 -4.08
C ASN A 68 -13.97 -12.67 -3.39
N HIS A 69 -15.05 -12.03 -3.82
CA HIS A 69 -16.39 -12.53 -3.57
C HIS A 69 -16.61 -13.79 -4.42
N GLU A 70 -16.29 -14.97 -3.88
CA GLU A 70 -16.92 -16.20 -4.36
C GLU A 70 -18.43 -16.07 -4.06
N SER A 71 -19.25 -16.01 -5.12
CA SER A 71 -20.71 -16.12 -5.03
C SER A 71 -21.15 -17.56 -5.24
#